data_AF-T0GL81-F1
#
_entry.id   AF-T0GL81-F1
#
_cell.length_a   1.000
_cell.length_b   1.000
_cell.length_c   1.000
_cell.angle_alpha   90.00
_cell.angle_beta   90.00
_cell.angle_gamma   90.00
#
_symmetry.space_group_name_H-M   'P 1'
#
loop_
_entity.id
_entity.type
_entity.pdbx_description
1 polymer ?
#
loop_
_entity_poly.entity_id
_entity_poly.type
_entity_poly.pdbx_seq_one_letter_code
_entity_poly.pdbx_strand_id
1 'polypeptide(L)'
;MSQITQFFSNMKMDFDRLSQSIDDLVKTYYAIVNFLEIVSNLFPLDLVLVLIFSIPLLLVFNSLSPSSPRINYTLAVLLVSGIRTFLQHSISQSWEIFAVSKTALILLLPAYAFLLIRLLFERVQKLVSRKKALSPRNLEESFGALQSAYRTLSIEIYSELDSVGGGPIYRKSKFLPALKELEEATVGMRRLLEKRKITENILNSGDKIDR
;
A
#
# COMPACT_ATOMS: atom_id res chain seq x y z
N MET A 1 3.08 39.05 -72.55
CA MET A 1 3.83 38.26 -71.55
C MET A 1 3.10 36.95 -71.34
N SER A 2 3.85 35.85 -71.32
CA SER A 2 3.41 34.52 -71.76
C SER A 2 2.68 33.73 -70.67
N GLN A 3 1.56 33.08 -71.02
CA GLN A 3 0.84 32.10 -70.19
C GLN A 3 1.77 31.01 -69.61
N ILE A 4 2.85 30.71 -70.34
CA ILE A 4 3.89 29.76 -69.92
C ILE A 4 4.67 30.30 -68.70
N THR A 5 4.94 31.60 -68.63
CA THR A 5 5.60 32.23 -67.48
C THR A 5 4.71 32.19 -66.23
N GLN A 6 3.39 32.36 -66.39
CA GLN A 6 2.42 32.17 -65.30
C GLN A 6 2.34 30.71 -64.85
N PHE A 7 2.35 29.75 -65.79
CA PHE A 7 2.39 28.33 -65.46
C PHE A 7 3.65 27.94 -64.66
N PHE A 8 4.83 28.38 -65.07
CA PHE A 8 6.08 28.13 -64.33
C PHE A 8 6.11 28.83 -62.97
N SER A 9 5.53 30.03 -62.86
CA SER A 9 5.39 30.73 -61.58
C SER A 9 4.47 29.97 -60.62
N ASN A 10 3.35 29.44 -61.11
CA ASN A 10 2.41 28.66 -60.30
C ASN A 10 3.03 27.31 -59.89
N MET A 11 3.73 26.61 -60.78
CA MET A 11 4.44 25.37 -60.43
C MET A 11 5.51 25.60 -59.37
N LYS A 12 6.26 26.71 -59.46
CA LYS A 12 7.24 27.07 -58.44
C LYS A 12 6.56 27.31 -57.09
N MET A 13 5.45 28.03 -57.08
CA MET A 13 4.67 28.29 -55.86
C MET A 13 4.11 27.00 -55.23
N ASP A 14 3.65 26.06 -56.05
CA ASP A 14 3.15 24.76 -55.57
C ASP A 14 4.28 23.85 -55.07
N PHE A 15 5.45 23.90 -55.71
CA PHE A 15 6.65 23.20 -55.23
C PHE A 15 7.13 23.76 -53.89
N ASP A 16 7.15 25.09 -53.74
CA ASP A 16 7.53 25.74 -52.48
C ASP A 16 6.55 25.38 -51.35
N ARG A 17 5.23 25.33 -51.65
CA ARG A 17 4.20 24.86 -50.71
C ARG A 17 4.35 23.39 -50.34
N LEU A 18 4.67 22.53 -51.30
CA LEU A 18 4.92 21.10 -51.04
C LEU A 18 6.16 20.92 -50.18
N SER A 19 7.25 21.64 -50.48
CA SER A 19 8.46 21.63 -49.67
C SER A 19 8.17 22.06 -48.24
N GLN A 20 7.39 23.13 -48.06
CA GLN A 20 6.98 23.60 -46.74
C GLN A 20 6.08 22.60 -46.02
N SER A 21 5.15 21.95 -46.73
CA SER A 21 4.31 20.89 -46.17
C SER A 21 5.11 19.65 -45.76
N ILE A 22 6.17 19.30 -46.50
CA ILE A 22 7.09 18.21 -46.15
C ILE A 22 7.88 18.59 -44.90
N ASP A 23 8.41 19.82 -44.83
CA ASP A 23 9.14 20.29 -43.65
C ASP A 23 8.26 20.30 -42.40
N ASP A 24 6.99 20.72 -42.52
CA ASP A 24 6.05 20.71 -41.41
C ASP A 24 5.63 19.29 -41.01
N LEU A 25 5.51 18.36 -41.96
CA LEU A 25 5.35 16.93 -41.68
C LEU A 25 6.56 16.35 -40.93
N VAL A 26 7.78 16.70 -41.35
CA VAL A 26 9.01 16.25 -40.70
C VAL A 26 9.10 16.80 -39.27
N LYS A 27 8.78 18.08 -39.06
CA LYS A 27 8.71 18.67 -37.70
C LYS A 27 7.65 17.98 -36.84
N THR A 28 6.48 17.68 -37.40
CA THR A 28 5.40 16.97 -36.71
C THR A 28 5.83 15.55 -36.33
N TYR A 29 6.52 14.86 -37.23
CA TYR A 29 7.10 13.54 -36.96
C TYR A 29 8.11 13.60 -35.81
N TYR A 30 9.05 14.55 -35.82
CA TYR A 30 10.00 14.72 -34.71
C TYR A 30 9.31 15.05 -33.39
N ALA A 31 8.26 15.87 -33.42
CA ALA A 31 7.47 16.18 -32.22
C ALA A 31 6.76 14.93 -31.66
N ILE A 32 6.22 14.08 -32.53
CA ILE A 32 5.60 12.82 -32.15
C ILE A 32 6.64 11.85 -31.57
N VAL A 33 7.80 11.69 -32.22
CA VAL A 33 8.87 10.82 -31.74
C VAL A 33 9.37 11.29 -30.36
N ASN A 34 9.61 12.59 -30.20
CA ASN A 34 10.06 13.16 -28.94
C ASN A 34 8.99 13.02 -27.83
N PHE A 35 7.70 13.23 -28.17
CA PHE A 35 6.61 12.94 -27.24
C PHE A 35 6.58 11.46 -26.84
N LEU A 36 6.73 10.55 -27.81
CA LEU A 36 6.75 9.12 -27.56
C LEU A 36 7.95 8.71 -26.70
N GLU A 37 9.10 9.35 -26.89
CA GLU A 37 10.32 9.14 -26.10
C GLU A 37 10.14 9.62 -24.66
N ILE A 38 9.52 10.80 -24.45
CA ILE A 38 9.16 11.31 -23.12
C ILE A 38 8.17 10.36 -22.42
N VAL A 39 7.14 9.92 -23.15
CA VAL A 39 6.13 8.97 -22.62
C VAL A 39 6.78 7.62 -22.31
N SER A 40 7.66 7.12 -23.18
CA SER A 40 8.40 5.86 -22.98
C SER A 40 9.41 5.93 -21.83
N ASN A 41 9.99 7.10 -21.57
CA ASN A 41 10.86 7.34 -20.43
C ASN A 41 10.09 7.39 -19.10
N LEU A 42 8.85 7.89 -19.13
CA LEU A 42 7.99 7.97 -17.94
C LEU A 42 7.29 6.63 -17.64
N PHE A 43 6.88 5.91 -18.68
CA PHE A 43 6.31 4.57 -18.60
C PHE A 43 7.01 3.69 -19.63
N PRO A 44 7.71 2.61 -19.25
CA PRO A 44 8.36 1.76 -20.23
C PRO A 44 7.31 1.26 -21.22
N LEU A 45 7.53 1.43 -22.53
CA LEU A 45 6.59 1.01 -23.59
C LEU A 45 6.09 -0.43 -23.41
N ASP A 46 6.94 -1.26 -22.82
CA ASP A 46 6.67 -2.59 -22.31
C ASP A 46 5.44 -2.72 -21.42
N LEU A 47 5.20 -1.75 -20.55
CA LEU A 47 4.06 -1.67 -19.65
C LEU A 47 2.77 -1.41 -20.41
N VAL A 48 2.82 -0.52 -21.41
CA VAL A 48 1.68 -0.21 -22.29
C VAL A 48 1.29 -1.43 -23.12
N LEU A 49 2.28 -2.16 -23.65
CA LEU A 49 2.05 -3.42 -24.38
C LEU A 49 1.37 -4.46 -23.50
N VAL A 50 1.91 -4.73 -22.31
CA VAL A 50 1.30 -5.69 -21.36
C VAL A 50 -0.11 -5.27 -20.99
N LEU A 51 -0.35 -3.97 -20.79
CA LEU A 51 -1.67 -3.43 -20.48
C LEU A 51 -2.66 -3.68 -21.64
N ILE A 52 -2.30 -3.31 -22.87
CA ILE A 52 -3.17 -3.48 -24.05
C ILE A 52 -3.52 -4.96 -24.26
N PHE A 53 -2.53 -5.86 -24.15
CA PHE A 53 -2.78 -7.30 -24.28
C PHE A 53 -3.57 -7.90 -23.12
N SER A 54 -3.55 -7.28 -21.94
CA SER A 54 -4.34 -7.75 -20.79
C SER A 54 -5.83 -7.43 -20.91
N ILE A 55 -6.21 -6.39 -21.66
CA ILE A 55 -7.61 -5.92 -21.77
C ILE A 55 -8.54 -7.02 -22.37
N PRO A 56 -8.20 -7.65 -23.52
CA PRO A 56 -9.01 -8.73 -24.07
C PRO A 56 -9.15 -9.92 -23.11
N LEU A 57 -8.07 -10.31 -22.44
CA LEU A 57 -8.07 -11.39 -21.46
C LEU A 57 -8.96 -11.06 -20.24
N LEU A 58 -8.92 -9.82 -19.79
CA LEU A 58 -9.73 -9.35 -18.68
C LEU A 58 -11.23 -9.39 -19.04
N LEU A 59 -11.60 -9.06 -20.27
CA LEU A 59 -12.98 -9.22 -20.75
C LEU A 59 -13.44 -10.68 -20.71
N VAL A 60 -12.58 -11.60 -21.17
CA VAL A 60 -12.87 -13.05 -21.12
C VAL A 60 -12.99 -13.54 -19.69
N PHE A 61 -12.04 -13.21 -18.81
CA PHE A 61 -12.06 -13.65 -17.41
C PHE A 61 -13.22 -13.04 -16.63
N ASN A 62 -13.56 -11.77 -16.85
CA ASN A 62 -14.74 -11.16 -16.23
C ASN A 62 -16.05 -11.75 -16.76
N SER A 63 -16.09 -12.26 -17.99
CA SER A 63 -17.25 -12.99 -18.50
C SER A 63 -17.40 -14.37 -17.86
N LEU A 64 -16.31 -15.00 -17.41
CA LEU A 64 -16.32 -16.32 -16.77
C LEU A 64 -16.52 -16.25 -15.25
N SER A 65 -15.97 -15.22 -14.60
CA SER A 65 -16.04 -15.02 -13.15
C SER A 65 -16.26 -13.54 -12.80
N PRO A 66 -17.51 -13.04 -12.87
CA PRO A 66 -17.79 -11.61 -12.71
C PRO A 66 -17.54 -11.10 -11.28
N SER A 67 -17.59 -11.99 -10.29
CA SER A 67 -17.55 -11.67 -8.87
C SER A 67 -16.15 -11.37 -8.34
N SER A 68 -15.09 -11.56 -9.14
CA SER A 68 -13.70 -11.28 -8.73
C SER A 68 -12.88 -10.46 -9.75
N PRO A 69 -13.28 -9.22 -10.10
CA PRO A 69 -12.59 -8.44 -11.14
C PRO A 69 -11.11 -8.16 -10.85
N ARG A 70 -10.76 -7.99 -9.57
CA ARG A 70 -9.37 -7.75 -9.15
C ARG A 70 -8.48 -8.97 -9.38
N ILE A 71 -9.00 -10.17 -9.08
CA ILE A 71 -8.29 -11.45 -9.26
C ILE A 71 -8.14 -11.73 -10.76
N ASN A 72 -9.19 -11.49 -11.54
CA ASN A 72 -9.16 -11.64 -12.99
C ASN A 72 -8.13 -10.72 -13.64
N TYR A 73 -8.02 -9.46 -13.17
CA TYR A 73 -6.96 -8.56 -13.60
C TYR A 73 -5.57 -9.07 -13.22
N THR A 74 -5.39 -9.61 -12.02
CA THR A 74 -4.10 -10.19 -11.61
C THR A 74 -3.70 -11.35 -12.54
N LEU A 75 -4.68 -12.20 -12.84
CA LEU A 75 -4.48 -13.38 -13.67
C LEU A 75 -4.17 -12.98 -15.13
N ALA A 76 -4.89 -11.99 -15.68
CA ALA A 76 -4.61 -11.46 -17.01
C ALA A 76 -3.19 -10.88 -17.11
N VAL A 77 -2.77 -10.07 -16.13
CA VAL A 77 -1.44 -9.46 -16.12
C VAL A 77 -0.34 -10.51 -15.97
N LEU A 78 -0.54 -11.51 -15.09
CA LEU A 78 0.42 -12.61 -14.92
C LEU A 78 0.53 -13.49 -16.17
N LEU A 79 -0.60 -13.80 -16.82
CA LEU A 79 -0.62 -14.65 -18.01
C LEU A 79 0.07 -13.95 -19.19
N VAL A 80 -0.25 -12.66 -19.44
CA VAL A 80 0.44 -11.86 -20.47
C VAL A 80 1.93 -11.73 -20.17
N SER A 81 2.31 -11.50 -18.90
CA SER A 81 3.71 -11.43 -18.48
C SER A 81 4.44 -12.77 -18.65
N GLY A 82 3.76 -13.90 -18.39
CA GLY A 82 4.29 -15.24 -18.61
C GLY A 82 4.51 -15.55 -20.09
N ILE A 83 3.50 -15.29 -20.93
CA ILE A 83 3.61 -15.44 -22.39
C ILE A 83 4.76 -14.58 -22.92
N ARG A 84 4.86 -13.33 -22.46
CA ARG A 84 5.94 -12.42 -22.84
C ARG A 84 7.31 -13.00 -22.46
N THR A 85 7.48 -13.46 -21.23
CA THR A 85 8.77 -14.04 -20.77
C THR A 85 9.16 -15.23 -21.63
N PHE A 86 8.17 -16.07 -21.98
CA PHE A 86 8.37 -17.21 -22.85
C PHE A 86 8.81 -16.80 -24.26
N LEU A 87 8.10 -15.84 -24.90
CA LEU A 87 8.44 -15.31 -26.22
C LEU A 87 9.82 -14.61 -26.23
N GLN A 88 10.11 -13.83 -25.19
CA GLN A 88 11.40 -13.15 -25.02
C GLN A 88 12.53 -14.17 -24.93
N HIS A 89 12.34 -15.26 -24.17
CA HIS A 89 13.30 -16.33 -24.07
C HIS A 89 13.50 -17.06 -25.41
N SER A 90 12.43 -17.31 -26.16
CA SER A 90 12.52 -17.94 -27.48
C SER A 90 13.26 -17.10 -28.53
N ILE A 91 13.22 -15.77 -28.44
CA ILE A 91 13.84 -14.86 -29.41
C ILE A 91 15.26 -14.45 -29.00
N SER A 92 15.46 -14.13 -27.72
CA SER A 92 16.70 -13.50 -27.22
C SER A 92 17.60 -14.45 -26.40
N GLN A 93 17.14 -15.67 -26.11
CA GLN A 93 17.79 -16.62 -25.17
C GLN A 93 18.07 -16.08 -23.76
N SER A 94 17.64 -14.86 -23.44
CA SER A 94 17.85 -14.21 -22.14
C SER A 94 16.62 -14.37 -21.25
N TRP A 95 16.85 -14.60 -19.96
CA TRP A 95 15.78 -14.65 -18.96
C TRP A 95 15.67 -13.29 -18.27
N GLU A 96 14.95 -12.34 -18.88
CA GLU A 96 14.67 -11.04 -18.27
C GLU A 96 13.52 -11.06 -17.25
N ILE A 97 13.55 -12.05 -16.36
CA ILE A 97 12.50 -12.28 -15.34
C ILE A 97 12.34 -11.04 -14.44
N PHE A 98 13.44 -10.34 -14.14
CA PHE A 98 13.43 -9.17 -13.27
C PHE A 98 12.70 -7.98 -13.91
N ALA A 99 12.92 -7.72 -15.20
CA ALA A 99 12.27 -6.63 -15.93
C ALA A 99 10.75 -6.89 -16.08
N VAL A 100 10.38 -8.13 -16.40
CA VAL A 100 8.98 -8.54 -16.51
C VAL A 100 8.28 -8.47 -15.14
N SER A 101 8.92 -8.94 -14.07
CA SER A 101 8.37 -8.89 -12.72
C SER A 101 8.17 -7.45 -12.24
N LYS A 102 9.13 -6.55 -12.48
CA LYS A 102 8.99 -5.12 -12.17
C LYS A 102 7.79 -4.49 -12.88
N THR A 103 7.60 -4.82 -14.16
CA THR A 103 6.49 -4.31 -14.98
C THR A 103 5.14 -4.80 -14.46
N ALA A 104 5.04 -6.10 -14.15
CA ALA A 104 3.84 -6.68 -13.56
C ALA A 104 3.53 -6.06 -12.18
N LEU A 105 4.55 -5.84 -11.35
CA LEU A 105 4.39 -5.24 -10.03
C LEU A 105 3.88 -3.80 -10.11
N ILE A 106 4.43 -2.99 -11.02
CA ILE A 106 3.98 -1.61 -11.25
C ILE A 106 2.51 -1.57 -11.72
N LEU A 107 2.10 -2.50 -12.58
CA LEU A 107 0.72 -2.57 -13.08
C LEU A 107 -0.30 -2.96 -11.99
N LEU A 108 0.13 -3.81 -11.05
CA LEU A 108 -0.68 -4.28 -9.93
C LEU A 108 -0.69 -3.31 -8.76
N LEU A 109 0.30 -2.42 -8.68
CA LEU A 109 0.47 -1.50 -7.56
C LEU A 109 -0.76 -0.62 -7.34
N PRO A 110 -1.38 0.03 -8.35
CA PRO A 110 -2.59 0.83 -8.14
C PRO A 110 -3.77 0.02 -7.62
N ALA A 111 -3.90 -1.24 -8.06
CA ALA A 111 -5.00 -2.12 -7.67
C ALA A 111 -4.89 -2.62 -6.22
N TYR A 112 -3.67 -2.75 -5.69
CA TYR A 112 -3.40 -3.34 -4.38
C TYR A 112 -2.70 -2.38 -3.39
N ALA A 113 -2.37 -1.15 -3.79
CA ALA A 113 -1.64 -0.16 -2.98
C ALA A 113 -2.30 0.05 -1.61
N PHE A 114 -3.63 0.21 -1.59
CA PHE A 114 -4.37 0.42 -0.34
C PHE A 114 -4.25 -0.78 0.62
N LEU A 115 -4.35 -2.01 0.10
CA LEU A 115 -4.22 -3.23 0.89
C LEU A 115 -2.79 -3.42 1.40
N LEU A 116 -1.79 -3.14 0.55
CA LEU A 116 -0.38 -3.21 0.91
C LEU A 116 -0.03 -2.19 2.00
N ILE A 117 -0.50 -0.95 1.87
CA ILE A 117 -0.30 0.11 2.88
C ILE A 117 -0.95 -0.30 4.20
N ARG A 118 -2.19 -0.79 4.18
CA ARG A 118 -2.87 -1.27 5.39
C ARG A 118 -2.10 -2.41 6.05
N LEU A 119 -1.65 -3.39 5.28
CA LEU A 119 -0.89 -4.53 5.78
C LEU A 119 0.47 -4.10 6.36
N LEU A 120 1.16 -3.17 5.69
CA LEU A 120 2.39 -2.56 6.23
C LEU A 120 2.10 -1.83 7.54
N PHE A 121 1.03 -1.04 7.60
CA PHE A 121 0.66 -0.27 8.78
C PHE A 121 0.37 -1.18 9.97
N GLU A 122 -0.41 -2.24 9.79
CA GLU A 122 -0.69 -3.23 10.83
C GLU A 122 0.58 -3.94 11.32
N ARG A 123 1.51 -4.27 10.41
CA ARG A 123 2.80 -4.89 10.76
C ARG A 123 3.73 -3.92 11.51
N VAL A 124 3.85 -2.69 11.04
CA VAL A 124 4.64 -1.63 11.65
C VAL A 124 4.09 -1.31 13.04
N GLN A 125 2.78 -1.15 13.18
CA GLN A 125 2.12 -0.93 14.46
C GLN A 125 2.42 -2.08 15.43
N LYS A 126 2.34 -3.33 14.97
CA LYS A 126 2.68 -4.50 15.80
C LYS A 126 4.15 -4.52 16.23
N LEU A 127 5.08 -4.12 15.36
CA LEU A 127 6.51 -4.00 15.68
C LEU A 127 6.79 -2.86 16.66
N VAL A 128 6.18 -1.69 16.46
CA VAL A 128 6.29 -0.54 17.35
C VAL A 128 5.73 -0.87 18.73
N SER A 129 4.56 -1.51 18.80
CA SER A 129 3.98 -1.99 20.06
C SER A 129 4.83 -3.04 20.77
N ARG A 130 5.52 -3.91 20.00
CA ARG A 130 6.49 -4.86 20.58
C ARG A 130 7.70 -4.14 21.20
N LYS A 131 8.25 -3.13 20.52
CA LYS A 131 9.38 -2.32 21.01
C LYS A 131 9.02 -1.45 22.22
N LYS A 132 7.85 -0.81 22.22
CA LYS A 132 7.37 -0.01 23.36
C LYS A 132 7.18 -0.88 24.61
N ALA A 133 6.57 -2.06 24.46
CA ALA A 133 6.30 -2.97 25.57
C ALA A 133 7.53 -3.74 26.12
N LEU A 134 8.75 -3.49 25.60
CA LEU A 134 10.01 -3.99 26.17
C LEU A 134 10.73 -2.93 27.01
N SER A 135 10.20 -1.71 27.12
CA SER A 135 10.81 -0.65 27.91
C SER A 135 10.44 -0.80 29.40
N PRO A 136 11.40 -0.72 30.33
CA PRO A 136 11.13 -0.71 31.77
C PRO A 136 10.24 0.48 32.20
N ARG A 137 10.20 1.54 31.38
CA ARG A 137 9.30 2.69 31.54
C ARG A 137 7.83 2.31 31.49
N ASN A 138 7.46 1.28 30.71
CA ASN A 138 6.07 0.83 30.58
C ASN A 138 5.57 0.08 31.83
N LEU A 139 6.48 -0.54 32.59
CA LEU A 139 6.12 -1.17 33.86
C LEU A 139 5.83 -0.10 34.92
N GLU A 140 6.70 0.88 35.05
CA GLU A 140 6.51 2.02 35.96
C GLU A 140 5.26 2.84 35.61
N GLU A 141 5.03 3.11 34.32
CA GLU A 141 3.80 3.74 33.83
C GLU A 141 2.54 2.90 34.17
N SER A 142 2.62 1.57 34.11
CA SER A 142 1.48 0.68 34.44
C SER A 142 1.24 0.55 35.94
N PHE A 143 2.29 0.56 36.75
CA PHE A 143 2.20 0.66 38.21
C PHE A 143 1.60 1.99 38.63
N GLY A 144 2.04 3.10 38.02
CA GLY A 144 1.48 4.43 38.24
C GLY A 144 0.00 4.51 37.88
N ALA A 145 -0.40 3.93 36.74
CA ALA A 145 -1.80 3.85 36.32
C ALA A 145 -2.65 3.06 37.33
N LEU A 146 -2.19 1.89 37.79
CA LEU A 146 -2.90 1.09 38.79
C LEU A 146 -3.05 1.83 40.13
N GLN A 147 -1.97 2.47 40.59
CA GLN A 147 -1.99 3.26 41.82
C GLN A 147 -2.95 4.45 41.72
N SER A 148 -2.98 5.13 40.57
CA SER A 148 -3.89 6.25 40.32
C SER A 148 -5.35 5.80 40.30
N ALA A 149 -5.69 4.71 39.61
CA ALA A 149 -7.05 4.17 39.55
C ALA A 149 -7.55 3.72 40.94
N TYR A 150 -6.68 3.08 41.72
CA TYR A 150 -6.99 2.72 43.11
C TYR A 150 -7.26 3.96 43.98
N ARG A 151 -6.45 5.00 43.83
CA ARG A 151 -6.63 6.27 44.57
C ARG A 151 -7.91 7.00 44.16
N THR A 152 -8.25 7.01 42.88
CA THR A 152 -9.52 7.59 42.39
C THR A 152 -10.72 6.85 42.97
N LEU A 153 -10.68 5.52 42.96
CA LEU A 153 -11.74 4.69 43.53
C LEU A 153 -11.88 4.88 45.05
N SER A 154 -10.77 5.00 45.78
CA SER A 154 -10.82 5.25 47.22
C SER A 154 -11.34 6.65 47.54
N ILE A 155 -10.93 7.69 46.81
CA ILE A 155 -11.47 9.05 46.97
C ILE A 155 -12.98 9.04 46.73
N GLU A 156 -13.46 8.38 45.67
CA GLU A 156 -14.90 8.32 45.37
C GLU A 156 -15.67 7.62 46.49
N ILE A 157 -15.15 6.51 47.02
CA ILE A 157 -15.74 5.77 48.16
C ILE A 157 -15.77 6.63 49.43
N TYR A 158 -14.67 7.29 49.78
CA TYR A 158 -14.60 8.12 50.97
C TYR A 158 -15.46 9.38 50.83
N SER A 159 -15.52 9.99 49.65
CA SER A 159 -16.39 11.16 49.39
C SER A 159 -17.87 10.83 49.54
N GLU A 160 -18.28 9.61 49.16
CA GLU A 160 -19.65 9.15 49.36
C GLU A 160 -19.92 8.82 50.84
N LEU A 161 -18.93 8.27 51.56
CA LEU A 161 -19.02 7.98 52.99
C LEU A 161 -19.10 9.24 53.86
N ASP A 162 -18.37 10.30 53.48
CA ASP A 162 -18.33 11.59 54.17
C ASP A 162 -19.61 12.42 53.90
N SER A 163 -20.35 12.11 52.83
CA SER A 163 -21.63 12.71 52.49
C SER A 163 -22.81 12.21 53.36
N VAL A 164 -22.60 12.14 54.68
CA VAL A 164 -23.61 11.75 55.68
C VAL A 164 -24.79 12.74 55.62
N GLY A 165 -25.79 12.37 54.82
CA GLY A 165 -26.94 13.22 54.52
C GLY A 165 -27.99 12.55 53.64
N GLY A 166 -28.42 11.34 54.01
CA GLY A 166 -29.77 10.84 53.71
C GLY A 166 -30.07 10.37 52.28
N GLY A 167 -29.70 9.13 51.95
CA GLY A 167 -30.22 8.41 50.79
C GLY A 167 -29.68 6.99 50.70
N PRO A 168 -30.39 6.03 50.07
CA PRO A 168 -30.00 4.62 50.09
C PRO A 168 -28.60 4.44 49.48
N ILE A 169 -27.73 3.74 50.23
CA ILE A 169 -26.28 3.53 50.10
C ILE A 169 -25.80 2.93 48.74
N TYR A 170 -26.63 2.87 47.71
CA TYR A 170 -26.31 2.17 46.47
C TYR A 170 -26.69 2.94 45.21
N ARG A 171 -26.04 4.07 44.97
CA ARG A 171 -25.89 4.57 43.59
C ARG A 171 -24.80 3.72 42.90
N LYS A 172 -25.07 2.42 42.69
CA LYS A 172 -24.16 1.41 42.10
C LYS A 172 -23.48 1.89 40.81
N SER A 173 -24.13 2.78 40.06
CA SER A 173 -23.61 3.34 38.81
C SER A 173 -22.49 4.38 38.98
N LYS A 174 -22.33 5.00 40.16
CA LYS A 174 -21.34 6.04 40.41
C LYS A 174 -19.91 5.46 40.49
N PHE A 175 -19.78 4.23 41.02
CA PHE A 175 -18.51 3.53 41.13
C PHE A 175 -18.10 2.78 39.85
N LEU A 176 -19.05 2.48 38.95
CA LEU A 176 -18.78 1.79 37.67
C LEU A 176 -17.61 2.38 36.86
N PRO A 177 -17.51 3.70 36.63
CA PRO A 177 -16.40 4.26 35.87
C PRO A 177 -15.04 4.04 36.56
N ALA A 178 -14.94 4.29 37.87
CA ALA A 178 -13.71 4.06 38.63
C ALA A 178 -13.34 2.57 38.72
N LEU A 179 -14.34 1.69 38.81
CA LEU A 179 -14.14 0.23 38.82
C LEU A 179 -13.64 -0.27 37.46
N LYS A 180 -14.19 0.26 36.37
CA LYS A 180 -13.78 -0.05 35.00
C LYS A 180 -12.37 0.42 34.72
N GLU A 181 -11.98 1.59 35.19
CA GLU A 181 -10.61 2.11 35.07
C GLU A 181 -9.61 1.22 35.82
N LEU A 182 -9.97 0.75 37.03
CA LEU A 182 -9.16 -0.21 37.78
C LEU A 182 -9.05 -1.57 37.08
N GLU A 183 -10.14 -2.06 36.49
CA GLU A 183 -10.15 -3.30 35.70
C GLU A 183 -9.23 -3.20 34.48
N GLU A 184 -9.33 -2.10 33.73
CA GLU A 184 -8.49 -1.84 32.55
C GLU A 184 -7.01 -1.72 32.94
N ALA A 185 -6.69 -1.05 34.05
CA ALA A 185 -5.32 -0.97 34.57
C ALA A 185 -4.77 -2.35 34.98
N THR A 186 -5.59 -3.16 35.65
CA THR A 186 -5.21 -4.52 36.10
C THR A 186 -5.00 -5.46 34.91
N VAL A 187 -5.88 -5.40 33.90
CA VAL A 187 -5.74 -6.16 32.64
C VAL A 187 -4.49 -5.72 31.87
N GLY A 188 -4.22 -4.41 31.82
CA GLY A 188 -3.00 -3.86 31.22
C GLY A 188 -1.74 -4.42 31.87
N MET A 189 -1.70 -4.43 33.20
CA MET A 189 -0.56 -4.94 33.97
C MET A 189 -0.38 -6.46 33.83
N ARG A 190 -1.48 -7.23 33.87
CA ARG A 190 -1.47 -8.68 33.63
C ARG A 190 -0.85 -9.03 32.28
N ARG A 191 -1.24 -8.30 31.22
CA ARG A 191 -0.69 -8.51 29.86
C ARG A 191 0.81 -8.25 29.78
N LEU A 192 1.33 -7.28 30.54
CA LEU A 192 2.77 -7.03 30.62
C LEU A 192 3.51 -8.18 31.34
N LEU A 193 2.94 -8.70 32.44
CA LEU A 193 3.53 -9.80 33.21
C LEU A 193 3.50 -11.14 32.46
N GLU A 194 2.38 -11.49 31.82
CA GLU A 194 2.27 -12.70 31.00
C GLU A 194 3.25 -12.69 29.82
N LYS A 195 3.46 -11.52 29.22
CA LYS A 195 4.43 -11.33 28.14
C LYS A 195 5.89 -11.49 28.61
N ARG A 196 6.21 -11.06 29.83
CA ARG A 196 7.52 -11.29 30.46
C ARG A 196 7.76 -12.79 30.69
N LYS A 197 6.78 -13.52 31.23
CA LYS A 197 6.85 -14.97 31.46
C LYS A 197 7.09 -15.77 30.18
N ILE A 198 6.46 -15.38 29.07
CA ILE A 198 6.69 -16.00 27.75
C ILE A 198 8.11 -15.72 27.25
N THR A 199 8.63 -14.51 27.49
CA THR A 199 9.99 -14.11 27.07
C THR A 199 11.06 -14.86 27.90
N GLU A 200 10.87 -14.99 29.22
CA GLU A 200 11.75 -15.75 30.11
C GLU A 200 11.76 -17.26 29.78
N ASN A 201 10.61 -17.84 29.40
CA ASN A 201 10.54 -19.24 28.97
C ASN A 201 11.25 -19.50 27.63
N ILE A 202 11.21 -18.55 26.69
CA ILE A 202 11.93 -18.67 25.41
C ILE A 202 13.44 -18.56 25.63
N LEU A 203 13.90 -17.66 26.51
CA LEU A 203 15.31 -17.53 26.87
C LEU A 203 15.84 -18.78 27.60
N ASN A 204 15.09 -19.35 28.53
CA ASN A 204 15.47 -20.59 29.23
C ASN A 204 15.41 -21.85 28.35
N SER A 205 14.63 -21.85 27.27
CA SER A 205 14.63 -22.94 26.28
C SER A 205 15.78 -22.84 25.26
N GLY A 206 16.32 -21.64 25.02
CA GLY A 206 17.51 -21.45 24.19
C GLY A 206 18.81 -21.89 24.87
N ASP A 207 18.91 -21.74 26.20
CA ASP A 207 20.09 -22.10 26.99
C ASP A 207 20.26 -23.62 27.19
N LYS A 208 19.25 -24.43 26.83
CA LYS A 208 19.32 -25.91 26.88
C LYS A 208 19.82 -26.58 25.60
N ILE A 209 20.07 -25.83 24.53
CA ILE A 209 20.52 -26.41 23.24
C ILE A 209 22.06 -26.36 23.11
N ASP A 210 22.76 -25.57 23.94
CA ASP A 210 24.22 -25.42 23.91
C ASP A 210 24.96 -26.07 25.10
N ARG A 211 24.43 -27.16 25.68
CA ARG A 211 25.16 -28.02 26.62
C ARG A 211 25.14 -29.49 26.23
#